data_AF-A0A0D0GUP1-F1
#
_entry.id   AF-A0A0D0GUP1-F1
#
_cell.length_a   1.000
_cell.length_b   1.000
_cell.length_c   1.000
_cell.angle_alpha   90.00
_cell.angle_beta   90.00
_cell.angle_gamma   90.00
#
_symmetry.space_group_name_H-M   'P 1'
#
loop_
_entity.id
_entity.type
_entity.pdbx_description
1 polymer ?
#
loop_
_entity_poly.entity_id
_entity_poly.type
_entity_poly.pdbx_seq_one_letter_code
_entity_poly.pdbx_strand_id
1 'polypeptide(L)'
;MRNFLCICLLLIGIGGCKPGIPSNIIQPERMEEVLYDIHITDGYISTIPAPDSAKNISAAYYKGIYKRFDIDSSLYARSMNYYYDHPEVLNVMYEKITAKLKKVKEKEDKINAKRLKKIEAIRKAKKDSLDKADPQRVIREAAAKKDSLAKAEALIKKTRIEAAKKVKKDSLARVAELKKAKKAEAKKLKERAGQAAVPKNGIDAGAAKKISNNDIPR
;
A
#
# COMPACT_ATOMS: atom_id res chain seq x y z
N MET A 1 -82.91 -39.29 -20.66
CA MET A 1 -82.65 -38.06 -21.44
C MET A 1 -82.13 -36.88 -20.59
N ARG A 2 -82.45 -36.79 -19.29
CA ARG A 2 -81.99 -35.71 -18.40
C ARG A 2 -80.46 -35.66 -18.17
N ASN A 3 -79.80 -36.81 -18.12
CA ASN A 3 -78.36 -36.88 -17.80
C ASN A 3 -77.45 -36.50 -18.97
N PHE A 4 -77.91 -36.68 -20.22
CA PHE A 4 -77.15 -36.29 -21.42
C PHE A 4 -77.12 -34.76 -21.59
N LEU A 5 -78.20 -34.08 -21.22
CA LEU A 5 -78.29 -32.61 -21.25
C LEU A 5 -77.28 -31.96 -20.29
N CYS A 6 -77.08 -32.55 -19.11
CA CYS A 6 -76.10 -32.07 -18.13
C CYS A 6 -74.66 -32.25 -18.60
N ILE A 7 -74.35 -33.33 -19.32
CA ILE A 7 -72.99 -33.60 -19.84
C ILE A 7 -72.65 -32.65 -20.99
N CYS A 8 -73.60 -32.36 -21.88
CA CYS A 8 -73.40 -31.36 -22.95
C CYS A 8 -73.25 -29.94 -22.39
N LEU A 9 -73.98 -29.58 -21.34
CA LEU A 9 -73.87 -28.27 -20.69
C LEU A 9 -72.53 -28.11 -19.94
N LEU A 10 -71.97 -29.21 -19.39
CA LEU A 10 -70.67 -29.21 -18.71
C LEU A 10 -69.49 -29.05 -19.70
N LEU A 11 -69.60 -29.62 -20.90
CA LEU A 11 -68.55 -29.58 -21.93
C LEU A 11 -68.38 -28.19 -22.56
N ILE A 12 -69.44 -27.37 -22.58
CA ILE A 12 -69.38 -25.99 -23.13
C ILE A 12 -68.64 -25.03 -22.17
N GLY A 13 -68.53 -25.37 -20.87
CA GLY A 13 -67.92 -24.50 -19.84
C GLY A 13 -66.40 -24.53 -19.76
N ILE A 14 -65.71 -25.45 -20.45
CA ILE A 14 -64.25 -25.67 -20.29
C ILE A 14 -63.44 -24.95 -21.38
N GLY A 15 -64.09 -24.40 -22.40
CA GLY A 15 -63.47 -23.70 -23.54
C GLY A 15 -63.13 -22.23 -23.30
N GLY A 16 -62.80 -21.84 -22.06
CA GLY A 16 -62.37 -20.47 -21.74
C GLY A 16 -61.00 -20.17 -22.37
N CYS A 17 -61.00 -19.81 -23.66
CA CYS A 17 -59.82 -19.29 -24.32
C CYS A 17 -59.43 -18.00 -23.59
N LYS A 18 -58.31 -18.04 -22.83
CA LYS A 18 -57.72 -16.81 -22.29
C LYS A 18 -57.48 -15.90 -23.49
N PRO A 19 -58.06 -14.68 -23.54
CA PRO A 19 -57.75 -13.78 -24.64
C PRO A 19 -56.25 -13.53 -24.62
N GLY A 20 -55.58 -13.91 -25.71
CA GLY A 20 -54.17 -13.63 -25.90
C GLY A 20 -53.93 -12.12 -25.92
N ILE A 21 -52.68 -11.72 -25.73
CA ILE A 21 -52.27 -10.32 -25.85
C ILE A 21 -52.59 -9.86 -27.28
N PRO A 22 -53.31 -8.72 -27.45
CA PRO A 22 -53.76 -8.30 -28.76
C PRO A 22 -52.58 -7.90 -29.64
N SER A 23 -52.65 -8.17 -30.94
CA SER A 23 -51.52 -7.93 -31.86
C SER A 23 -51.32 -6.47 -32.24
N ASN A 24 -52.27 -5.59 -31.91
CA ASN A 24 -52.25 -4.16 -32.24
C ASN A 24 -51.61 -3.29 -31.14
N ILE A 25 -50.93 -3.92 -30.18
CA ILE A 25 -50.15 -3.24 -29.14
C ILE A 25 -48.68 -3.69 -29.21
N ILE A 26 -47.82 -2.98 -28.49
CA ILE A 26 -46.42 -3.37 -28.31
C ILE A 26 -46.39 -4.63 -27.46
N GLN A 27 -45.82 -5.72 -27.97
CA GLN A 27 -45.71 -6.99 -27.25
C GLN A 27 -44.84 -6.87 -25.99
N PRO A 28 -45.06 -7.70 -24.94
CA PRO A 28 -44.41 -7.54 -23.64
C PRO A 28 -42.88 -7.47 -23.68
N GLU A 29 -42.26 -8.32 -24.51
CA GLU A 29 -40.79 -8.36 -24.64
C GLU A 29 -40.25 -7.04 -25.18
N ARG A 30 -40.94 -6.44 -26.16
CA ARG A 30 -40.57 -5.14 -26.73
C ARG A 30 -40.94 -3.99 -25.79
N MET A 31 -42.07 -4.10 -25.10
CA MET A 31 -42.52 -3.08 -24.15
C MET A 31 -41.59 -3.01 -22.94
N GLU A 32 -41.04 -4.14 -22.48
CA GLU A 32 -40.01 -4.19 -21.43
C GLU A 32 -38.81 -3.31 -21.79
N GLU A 33 -38.33 -3.39 -23.04
CA GLU A 33 -37.20 -2.58 -23.51
C GLU A 33 -37.55 -1.10 -23.64
N VAL A 34 -38.76 -0.80 -24.14
CA VAL A 34 -39.27 0.58 -24.25
C VAL A 34 -39.37 1.22 -22.86
N LEU A 35 -40.01 0.53 -21.91
CA LEU A 35 -40.15 1.01 -20.53
C LEU A 35 -38.80 1.16 -19.84
N TYR A 36 -37.86 0.25 -20.07
CA TYR A 36 -36.50 0.39 -19.55
C TYR A 36 -35.85 1.70 -20.00
N ASP A 37 -35.90 2.02 -21.30
CA ASP A 37 -35.32 3.26 -21.83
C ASP A 37 -36.06 4.52 -21.34
N ILE A 38 -37.39 4.45 -21.19
CA ILE A 38 -38.20 5.53 -20.62
C ILE A 38 -37.80 5.78 -19.17
N HIS A 39 -37.69 4.73 -18.34
CA HIS A 39 -37.35 4.88 -16.92
C HIS A 39 -35.92 5.37 -16.70
N ILE A 40 -34.97 4.97 -17.56
CA ILE A 40 -33.60 5.54 -17.55
C ILE A 40 -33.65 7.04 -17.88
N THR A 41 -34.43 7.39 -18.91
CA THR A 41 -34.65 8.78 -19.32
C THR A 41 -35.28 9.62 -18.22
N ASP A 42 -36.30 9.09 -17.54
CA ASP A 42 -36.93 9.71 -16.38
C ASP A 42 -35.94 9.92 -15.23
N GLY A 43 -35.11 8.91 -14.97
CA GLY A 43 -34.01 9.02 -14.02
C GLY A 43 -33.10 10.21 -14.34
N TYR A 44 -32.72 10.38 -15.60
CA TYR A 44 -31.91 11.53 -16.04
C TYR A 44 -32.67 12.85 -15.91
N ILE A 45 -33.91 12.93 -16.41
CA ILE A 45 -34.72 14.15 -16.37
C ILE A 45 -34.98 14.61 -14.94
N SER A 46 -35.15 13.68 -13.99
CA SER A 46 -35.36 13.98 -12.57
C SER A 46 -34.16 14.71 -11.92
N THR A 47 -32.98 14.67 -12.55
CA THR A 47 -31.79 15.40 -12.08
C THR A 47 -31.77 16.86 -12.51
N ILE A 48 -32.66 17.27 -13.42
CA ILE A 48 -32.71 18.63 -13.98
C ILE A 48 -33.48 19.54 -13.00
N PRO A 49 -32.85 20.59 -12.43
CA PRO A 49 -33.50 21.41 -11.41
C PRO A 49 -34.65 22.29 -11.92
N ALA A 50 -34.64 22.65 -13.21
CA ALA A 50 -35.59 23.58 -13.83
C ALA A 50 -36.77 22.81 -14.48
N PRO A 51 -38.01 22.93 -13.96
CA PRO A 51 -39.15 22.15 -14.44
C PRO A 51 -39.50 22.39 -15.91
N ASP A 52 -39.42 23.64 -16.38
CA ASP A 52 -39.72 24.00 -17.77
C ASP A 52 -38.68 23.39 -18.73
N SER A 53 -37.41 23.39 -18.32
CA SER A 53 -36.34 22.73 -19.07
C SER A 53 -36.54 21.22 -19.09
N ALA A 54 -36.88 20.61 -17.95
CA ALA A 54 -37.16 19.18 -17.85
C ALA A 54 -38.31 18.75 -18.76
N LYS A 55 -39.40 19.53 -18.79
CA LYS A 55 -40.56 19.27 -19.67
C LYS A 55 -40.19 19.34 -21.14
N ASN A 56 -39.48 20.39 -21.57
CA ASN A 56 -39.07 20.54 -22.97
C ASN A 56 -38.16 19.40 -23.44
N ILE A 57 -37.26 18.98 -22.55
CA ILE A 57 -36.30 17.91 -22.82
C ILE A 57 -37.02 16.54 -22.87
N SER A 58 -37.98 16.29 -21.98
CA SER A 58 -38.69 15.00 -21.92
C SER A 58 -39.33 14.58 -23.24
N ALA A 59 -40.00 15.51 -23.93
CA ALA A 59 -40.64 15.24 -25.21
C ALA A 59 -39.64 14.85 -26.30
N ALA A 60 -38.45 15.47 -26.30
CA ALA A 60 -37.40 15.15 -27.27
C ALA A 60 -36.81 13.75 -27.02
N TYR A 61 -36.58 13.38 -25.76
CA TYR A 61 -36.08 12.05 -25.41
C TYR A 61 -37.11 10.95 -25.73
N TYR A 62 -38.38 11.13 -25.35
CA TYR A 62 -39.43 10.15 -25.67
C TYR A 62 -39.61 9.98 -27.17
N LYS A 63 -39.56 11.07 -27.95
CA LYS A 63 -39.58 10.98 -29.41
C LYS A 63 -38.39 10.17 -29.95
N GLY A 64 -37.21 10.32 -29.35
CA GLY A 64 -36.03 9.51 -29.68
C GLY A 64 -36.22 8.03 -29.39
N ILE A 65 -36.79 7.68 -28.22
CA ILE A 65 -37.10 6.31 -27.84
C ILE A 65 -38.11 5.70 -28.80
N TYR A 66 -39.21 6.41 -29.07
CA TYR A 66 -40.25 5.94 -29.99
C TYR A 66 -39.67 5.66 -31.38
N LYS A 67 -38.80 6.55 -31.88
CA LYS A 67 -38.09 6.34 -33.14
C LYS A 67 -37.17 5.11 -33.10
N ARG A 68 -36.42 4.90 -32.01
CA ARG A 68 -35.52 3.75 -31.85
C ARG A 68 -36.29 2.42 -31.91
N PHE A 69 -37.47 2.38 -31.29
CA PHE A 69 -38.31 1.21 -31.23
C PHE A 69 -39.34 1.16 -32.35
N ASP A 70 -39.28 2.02 -33.37
CA ASP A 70 -40.24 2.06 -34.48
C ASP A 70 -41.72 2.02 -34.01
N ILE A 71 -42.01 2.85 -33.02
CA ILE A 71 -43.36 3.05 -32.45
C ILE A 71 -43.72 4.54 -32.46
N ASP A 72 -44.99 4.85 -32.21
CA ASP A 72 -45.46 6.21 -31.97
C ASP A 72 -46.07 6.35 -30.57
N SER A 73 -46.32 7.60 -30.15
CA SER A 73 -46.88 7.89 -28.83
C SER A 73 -48.30 7.32 -28.64
N SER A 74 -49.08 7.19 -29.71
CA SER A 74 -50.43 6.64 -29.66
C SER A 74 -50.39 5.12 -29.45
N LEU A 75 -49.49 4.42 -30.13
CA LEU A 75 -49.28 2.99 -29.98
C LEU A 75 -48.77 2.68 -28.57
N TYR A 76 -47.80 3.46 -28.08
CA TYR A 76 -47.34 3.35 -26.69
C TYR A 76 -48.50 3.54 -25.69
N ALA A 77 -49.28 4.62 -25.83
CA ALA A 77 -50.40 4.90 -24.93
C ALA A 77 -51.47 3.81 -24.95
N ARG A 78 -51.86 3.32 -26.13
CA ARG A 78 -52.80 2.19 -26.25
C ARG A 78 -52.28 0.93 -25.59
N SER A 79 -50.99 0.64 -25.79
CA SER A 79 -50.35 -0.54 -25.18
C SER A 79 -50.29 -0.42 -23.67
N MET A 80 -49.95 0.75 -23.13
CA MET A 80 -49.95 1.00 -21.69
C MET A 80 -51.34 0.88 -21.07
N ASN A 81 -52.39 1.39 -21.73
CA ASN A 81 -53.76 1.20 -21.25
C ASN A 81 -54.11 -0.28 -21.12
N TYR A 82 -53.75 -1.10 -22.11
CA TYR A 82 -53.91 -2.56 -21.99
C TYR A 82 -53.16 -3.12 -20.78
N TYR A 83 -51.89 -2.75 -20.58
CA TYR A 83 -51.10 -3.26 -19.46
C TYR A 83 -51.55 -2.78 -18.09
N TYR A 84 -52.21 -1.63 -17.99
CA TYR A 84 -52.84 -1.19 -16.74
C TYR A 84 -54.03 -2.08 -16.36
N ASP A 85 -54.77 -2.60 -17.34
CA ASP A 85 -55.86 -3.56 -17.12
C ASP A 85 -55.35 -5.00 -16.89
N HIS A 86 -54.06 -5.26 -17.17
CA HIS A 86 -53.41 -6.58 -17.06
C HIS A 86 -52.14 -6.49 -16.18
N PRO A 87 -52.29 -6.14 -14.88
CA PRO A 87 -51.16 -5.87 -14.00
C PRO A 87 -50.23 -7.08 -13.80
N GLU A 88 -50.71 -8.31 -13.98
CA GLU A 88 -49.89 -9.52 -13.93
C GLU A 88 -48.81 -9.53 -15.01
N VAL A 89 -49.14 -9.10 -16.23
CA VAL A 89 -48.17 -9.02 -17.34
C VAL A 89 -47.23 -7.84 -17.11
N LEU A 90 -47.77 -6.72 -16.64
CA LEU A 90 -46.99 -5.52 -16.33
C LEU A 90 -45.97 -5.77 -15.21
N ASN A 91 -46.36 -6.48 -14.15
CA ASN A 91 -45.48 -6.83 -13.04
C ASN A 91 -44.30 -7.69 -13.50
N VAL A 92 -44.53 -8.69 -14.35
CA VAL A 92 -43.46 -9.52 -14.91
C VAL A 92 -42.46 -8.68 -15.71
N MET A 93 -42.93 -7.69 -16.48
CA MET A 93 -42.03 -6.74 -17.17
C MET A 93 -41.23 -5.92 -16.15
N TYR A 94 -41.86 -5.38 -15.12
CA TYR A 94 -41.18 -4.59 -14.10
C TYR A 94 -40.16 -5.39 -13.30
N GLU A 95 -40.43 -6.65 -12.95
CA GLU A 95 -39.45 -7.53 -12.29
C GLU A 95 -38.16 -7.64 -13.10
N LYS A 96 -38.28 -7.83 -14.41
CA LYS A 96 -37.12 -7.91 -15.31
C LYS A 96 -36.40 -6.57 -15.44
N ILE A 97 -37.14 -5.47 -15.57
CA ILE A 97 -36.58 -4.10 -15.60
C ILE A 97 -35.79 -3.83 -14.33
N THR A 98 -36.37 -4.09 -13.16
CA THR A 98 -35.71 -3.90 -11.86
C THR A 98 -34.46 -4.77 -11.74
N ALA A 99 -34.53 -6.04 -12.15
CA ALA A 99 -33.36 -6.93 -12.14
C ALA A 99 -32.24 -6.42 -13.07
N LYS A 100 -32.59 -5.89 -14.25
CA LYS A 100 -31.64 -5.29 -15.21
C LYS A 100 -31.00 -4.03 -14.63
N LEU A 101 -31.80 -3.12 -14.07
CA LEU A 101 -31.31 -1.89 -13.42
C LEU A 101 -30.37 -2.20 -12.25
N LYS A 102 -30.71 -3.17 -11.40
CA LYS A 102 -29.84 -3.61 -10.30
C LYS A 102 -28.48 -4.09 -10.82
N LYS A 103 -28.47 -4.94 -11.86
CA LYS A 103 -27.23 -5.42 -12.48
C LYS A 103 -26.38 -4.29 -13.06
N VAL A 104 -27.02 -3.30 -13.68
CA VAL A 104 -26.32 -2.12 -14.22
C VAL A 104 -25.70 -1.30 -13.08
N LYS A 105 -26.49 -0.98 -12.05
CA LYS A 105 -26.02 -0.24 -10.86
C LYS A 105 -24.84 -0.91 -10.18
N GLU A 106 -24.92 -2.22 -9.93
CA GLU A 106 -23.82 -2.98 -9.31
C GLU A 106 -22.52 -2.94 -10.15
N LYS A 107 -22.64 -2.94 -11.48
CA LYS A 107 -21.48 -2.80 -12.37
C LYS A 107 -20.90 -1.39 -12.29
N GLU A 108 -21.75 -0.37 -12.32
CA GLU A 108 -21.33 1.03 -12.21
C GLU A 108 -20.66 1.31 -10.87
N ASP A 109 -21.22 0.84 -9.75
CA ASP A 109 -20.64 1.00 -8.42
C ASP A 109 -19.25 0.37 -8.32
N LYS A 110 -19.05 -0.82 -8.91
CA LYS A 110 -17.73 -1.47 -8.99
C LYS A 110 -16.74 -0.66 -9.81
N ILE A 111 -17.19 -0.08 -10.94
CA ILE A 111 -16.36 0.77 -11.79
C ILE A 111 -15.99 2.06 -11.05
N ASN A 112 -16.97 2.69 -10.41
CA ASN A 112 -16.78 3.93 -9.65
C ASN A 112 -15.85 3.71 -8.46
N ALA A 113 -15.99 2.62 -7.71
CA ALA A 113 -15.06 2.25 -6.64
C ALA A 113 -13.63 2.09 -7.14
N LYS A 114 -13.43 1.43 -8.29
CA LYS A 114 -12.10 1.31 -8.93
C LYS A 114 -11.54 2.67 -9.35
N ARG A 115 -12.38 3.53 -9.94
CA ARG A 115 -12.00 4.89 -10.35
C ARG A 115 -11.59 5.73 -9.14
N LEU A 116 -12.37 5.70 -8.06
CA LEU A 116 -12.07 6.43 -6.82
C LEU A 116 -10.75 5.96 -6.20
N LYS A 117 -10.51 4.64 -6.10
CA LYS A 117 -9.23 4.10 -5.62
C LYS A 117 -8.04 4.57 -6.47
N LYS A 118 -8.20 4.61 -7.79
CA LYS A 118 -7.15 5.11 -8.70
C LYS A 118 -6.90 6.60 -8.51
N ILE A 119 -7.96 7.41 -8.35
CA ILE A 119 -7.85 8.85 -8.09
C ILE A 119 -7.14 9.09 -6.75
N GLU A 120 -7.48 8.33 -5.72
CA GLU A 120 -6.84 8.43 -4.41
C GLU A 120 -5.35 8.05 -4.45
N ALA A 121 -4.99 6.97 -5.15
CA ALA A 121 -3.61 6.57 -5.35
C ALA A 121 -2.81 7.67 -6.08
N ILE A 122 -3.39 8.30 -7.12
CA ILE A 122 -2.78 9.42 -7.83
C ILE A 122 -2.60 10.63 -6.90
N ARG A 123 -3.62 10.96 -6.09
CA ARG A 123 -3.53 12.06 -5.11
C ARG A 123 -2.42 11.80 -4.08
N LYS A 124 -2.32 10.58 -3.55
CA LYS A 124 -1.26 10.20 -2.62
C LYS A 124 0.12 10.30 -3.26
N ALA A 125 0.29 9.76 -4.46
CA ALA A 125 1.57 9.84 -5.19
C ALA A 125 1.98 11.29 -5.52
N LYS A 126 1.02 12.16 -5.84
CA LYS A 126 1.26 13.60 -6.01
C LYS A 126 1.68 14.26 -4.71
N LYS A 127 0.99 13.96 -3.60
CA LYS A 127 1.35 14.47 -2.28
C LYS A 127 2.76 14.03 -1.86
N ASP A 128 3.07 12.74 -2.00
CA ASP A 128 4.39 12.19 -1.67
C ASP A 128 5.51 12.80 -2.52
N SER A 129 5.22 13.12 -3.79
CA SER A 129 6.15 13.84 -4.67
C SER A 129 6.33 15.29 -4.25
N LEU A 130 5.26 15.98 -3.87
CA LEU A 130 5.30 17.37 -3.39
C LEU A 130 6.07 17.48 -2.07
N ASP A 131 5.81 16.56 -1.13
CA ASP A 131 6.45 16.49 0.18
C ASP A 131 7.94 16.14 0.09
N LYS A 132 8.40 15.50 -1.00
CA LYS A 132 9.84 15.26 -1.26
C LYS A 132 10.53 16.47 -1.91
N ALA A 133 9.78 17.28 -2.65
CA ALA A 133 10.29 18.49 -3.28
C ALA A 133 10.25 19.71 -2.35
N ASP A 134 9.63 19.60 -1.16
CA ASP A 134 9.58 20.66 -0.15
C ASP A 134 10.98 21.05 0.35
N PRO A 135 11.47 22.28 0.07
CA PRO A 135 12.77 22.76 0.51
C PRO A 135 12.96 22.69 2.04
N GLN A 136 11.91 22.92 2.83
CA GLN A 136 11.99 22.86 4.30
C GLN A 136 12.31 21.45 4.80
N ARG A 137 11.82 20.41 4.12
CA ARG A 137 12.10 19.03 4.48
C ARG A 137 13.52 18.62 4.09
N VAL A 138 13.97 19.01 2.90
CA VAL A 138 15.35 18.76 2.43
C VAL A 138 16.36 19.40 3.40
N ILE A 139 16.09 20.63 3.86
CA ILE A 139 16.93 21.33 4.84
C ILE A 139 16.95 20.59 6.18
N ARG A 140 15.80 20.11 6.69
CA ARG A 140 15.74 19.33 7.94
C ARG A 140 16.47 17.99 7.85
N GLU A 141 16.33 17.27 6.73
CA GLU A 141 17.03 16.01 6.50
C GLU A 141 18.54 16.22 6.38
N ALA A 142 18.99 17.31 5.75
CA ALA A 142 20.39 17.69 5.70
C ALA A 142 20.95 18.08 7.08
N ALA A 143 20.19 18.84 7.87
CA ALA A 143 20.55 19.21 9.24
C ALA A 143 20.69 17.97 10.16
N ALA A 144 19.73 17.04 10.09
CA ALA A 144 19.77 15.80 10.88
C ALA A 144 20.99 14.92 10.54
N LYS A 145 21.40 14.87 9.27
CA LYS A 145 22.63 14.17 8.84
C LYS A 145 23.88 14.85 9.40
N LYS A 146 23.92 16.18 9.41
CA LYS A 146 25.04 16.96 9.99
C LYS A 146 25.17 16.70 11.50
N ASP A 147 24.08 16.69 12.25
CA ASP A 147 24.09 16.41 13.68
C ASP A 147 24.54 14.97 13.99
N SER A 148 24.13 14.02 13.15
CA SER A 148 24.54 12.62 13.24
C SER A 148 26.05 12.45 13.00
N LEU A 149 26.60 13.18 12.02
CA LEU A 149 28.04 13.25 11.74
C LEU A 149 28.82 13.85 12.91
N ALA A 150 28.36 14.98 13.45
CA ALA A 150 28.98 15.62 14.60
C ALA A 150 29.02 14.70 15.83
N LYS A 151 27.94 13.94 16.05
CA LYS A 151 27.86 12.96 17.15
C LYS A 151 28.82 11.78 16.95
N ALA A 152 28.98 11.28 15.71
CA ALA A 152 29.95 10.24 15.38
C ALA A 152 31.40 10.71 15.57
N GLU A 153 31.73 11.94 15.14
CA GLU A 153 33.05 12.54 15.34
C GLU A 153 33.39 12.71 16.82
N ALA A 154 32.44 13.14 17.65
CA ALA A 154 32.63 13.27 19.09
C ALA A 154 32.94 11.93 19.77
N LEU A 155 32.25 10.85 19.36
CA LEU A 155 32.51 9.49 19.84
C LEU A 155 33.91 8.99 19.45
N ILE A 156 34.34 9.24 18.21
CA ILE A 156 35.68 8.87 17.73
C ILE A 156 36.76 9.64 18.51
N LYS A 157 36.55 10.93 18.77
CA LYS A 157 37.49 11.74 19.55
C LYS A 157 37.58 11.24 20.99
N LYS A 158 36.44 10.92 21.62
CA LYS A 158 36.39 10.39 22.99
C LYS A 158 37.13 9.06 23.11
N THR A 159 36.85 8.12 22.22
CA THR A 159 37.50 6.80 22.18
C THR A 159 39.02 6.91 21.94
N ARG A 160 39.47 7.81 21.06
CA ARG A 160 40.91 8.09 20.86
C ARG A 160 41.58 8.66 22.12
N ILE A 161 40.92 9.58 22.83
CA ILE A 161 41.45 10.15 24.08
C ILE A 161 41.55 9.08 25.17
N GLU A 162 40.54 8.21 25.30
CA GLU A 162 40.54 7.09 26.25
C GLU A 162 41.65 6.08 25.93
N ALA A 163 41.86 5.75 24.65
CA ALA A 163 42.97 4.91 24.21
C ALA A 163 44.34 5.53 24.53
N ALA A 164 44.54 6.82 24.27
CA ALA A 164 45.79 7.53 24.58
C ALA A 164 46.08 7.56 26.10
N LYS A 165 45.05 7.78 26.93
CA LYS A 165 45.17 7.72 28.40
C LYS A 165 45.58 6.32 28.87
N LYS A 166 44.99 5.28 28.28
CA LYS A 166 45.33 3.88 28.57
C LYS A 166 46.77 3.56 28.20
N VAL A 167 47.22 3.94 27.00
CA VAL A 167 48.61 3.74 26.56
C VAL A 167 49.61 4.46 27.48
N LYS A 168 49.31 5.70 27.90
CA LYS A 168 50.17 6.45 28.83
C LYS A 168 50.22 5.80 30.22
N LYS A 169 49.10 5.28 30.71
CA LYS A 169 49.05 4.54 31.98
C LYS A 169 49.85 3.24 31.91
N ASP A 170 49.68 2.48 30.83
CA ASP A 170 50.36 1.21 30.59
C ASP A 170 51.89 1.41 30.44
N SER A 171 52.33 2.50 29.77
CA SER A 171 53.75 2.83 29.66
C SER A 171 54.37 3.27 30.98
N LEU A 172 53.66 4.09 31.78
CA LEU A 172 54.10 4.47 33.12
C LEU A 172 54.25 3.26 34.05
N ALA A 173 53.32 2.29 33.98
CA ALA A 173 53.41 1.05 34.74
C ALA A 173 54.65 0.23 34.35
N ARG A 174 54.94 0.07 33.05
CA ARG A 174 56.16 -0.61 32.56
C ARG A 174 57.45 0.08 33.03
N VAL A 175 57.48 1.41 33.02
CA VAL A 175 58.66 2.16 33.51
C VAL A 175 58.85 1.96 35.02
N ALA A 176 57.76 1.91 35.80
CA ALA A 176 57.83 1.64 37.23
C ALA A 176 58.36 0.22 37.51
N GLU A 177 57.90 -0.78 36.78
CA GLU A 177 58.39 -2.16 36.88
C GLU A 177 59.87 -2.27 36.49
N LEU A 178 60.32 -1.59 35.43
CA LEU A 178 61.74 -1.53 35.05
C LEU A 178 62.61 -0.87 36.12
N LYS A 179 62.13 0.19 36.78
CA LYS A 179 62.85 0.82 37.90
C LYS A 179 62.95 -0.10 39.11
N LYS A 180 61.89 -0.85 39.43
CA LYS A 180 61.92 -1.87 40.50
C LYS A 180 62.91 -2.99 40.16
N ALA A 181 62.89 -3.48 38.92
CA ALA A 181 63.82 -4.50 38.44
C ALA A 181 65.28 -4.04 38.56
N LYS A 182 65.60 -2.82 38.10
CA LYS A 182 66.95 -2.23 38.24
C LYS A 182 67.38 -2.07 39.70
N LYS A 183 66.46 -1.69 40.59
CA LYS A 183 66.75 -1.56 42.04
C LYS A 183 67.01 -2.92 42.68
N ALA A 184 66.28 -3.97 42.27
CA ALA A 184 66.50 -5.33 42.72
C ALA A 184 67.85 -5.88 42.21
N GLU A 185 68.23 -5.57 40.97
CA GLU A 185 69.54 -5.90 40.41
C GLU A 185 70.68 -5.23 41.18
N ALA A 186 70.55 -3.93 41.49
CA ALA A 186 71.54 -3.19 42.27
C ALA A 186 71.67 -3.72 43.72
N LYS A 187 70.59 -4.22 44.32
CA LYS A 187 70.62 -4.85 45.64
C LYS A 187 71.37 -6.19 45.61
N LYS A 188 71.10 -7.03 44.60
CA LYS A 188 71.82 -8.29 44.38
C LYS A 188 73.32 -8.08 44.13
N LEU A 189 73.69 -6.98 43.45
CA LEU A 189 75.10 -6.61 43.22
C LEU A 189 75.81 -6.20 44.53
N LYS A 190 75.12 -5.52 45.45
CA LYS A 190 75.65 -5.14 46.77
C LYS A 190 75.77 -6.34 47.73
N GLU A 191 74.83 -7.29 47.68
CA GLU A 191 74.91 -8.53 48.45
C GLU A 191 76.08 -9.41 47.97
N ARG A 192 76.36 -9.44 46.67
CA ARG A 192 77.57 -10.08 46.10
C ARG A 192 78.89 -9.43 46.54
N ALA A 193 78.89 -8.12 46.80
CA ALA A 193 80.08 -7.41 47.29
C ALA A 193 80.36 -7.65 48.80
N GLY A 194 79.35 -8.04 49.59
CA GLY A 194 79.47 -8.29 51.03
C GLY A 194 80.05 -9.67 51.42
N GLN A 195 80.25 -10.58 50.47
CA GLN A 195 80.78 -11.94 50.71
C GLN A 195 82.25 -12.14 50.32
N ALA A 196 82.97 -11.07 49.97
CA ALA A 196 84.40 -11.12 49.63
C ALA A 196 85.27 -10.41 50.70
N ALA A 197 85.31 -10.94 51.93
CA ALA A 197 86.25 -10.47 52.96
C ALA A 197 86.60 -11.55 54.00
N VAL A 198 87.35 -12.59 53.62
CA VAL A 198 88.32 -13.28 54.49
C VAL A 198 89.49 -13.79 53.61
N PRO A 199 90.76 -13.46 53.92
CA PRO A 199 91.92 -13.82 53.12
C PRO A 199 92.57 -15.14 53.59
N LYS A 200 93.14 -15.92 52.66
CA LYS A 200 94.24 -16.83 52.96
C LYS A 200 95.34 -16.69 51.91
N ASN A 201 96.50 -16.25 52.41
CA ASN A 201 97.81 -16.27 51.80
C ASN A 201 98.32 -17.70 51.54
N GLY A 202 99.27 -17.80 50.61
CA GLY A 202 100.07 -18.99 50.29
C GLY A 202 100.07 -19.22 48.77
N ILE A 203 100.77 -18.39 47.99
CA ILE A 203 102.17 -18.59 47.57
C ILE A 203 102.37 -19.98 46.97
N ASP A 204 102.41 -20.06 45.64
CA ASP A 204 103.42 -20.83 44.92
C ASP A 204 103.75 -20.10 43.62
N ALA A 205 105.04 -19.79 43.50
CA ALA A 205 105.64 -19.10 42.38
C ALA A 205 105.94 -20.07 41.24
N GLY A 206 105.91 -19.57 40.00
CA GLY A 206 106.69 -20.14 38.91
C GLY A 206 105.91 -20.44 37.63
N ALA A 207 105.89 -19.47 36.72
CA ALA A 207 106.38 -19.64 35.34
C ALA A 207 105.86 -18.49 34.46
N ALA A 208 106.70 -17.47 34.27
CA ALA A 208 106.51 -16.48 33.24
C ALA A 208 106.80 -17.10 31.87
N LYS A 209 105.87 -17.00 30.91
CA LYS A 209 106.21 -17.04 29.49
C LYS A 209 105.39 -16.02 28.71
N LYS A 210 106.12 -15.00 28.23
CA LYS A 210 105.74 -14.00 27.24
C LYS A 210 105.20 -14.65 25.97
N ILE A 211 104.08 -14.15 25.42
CA ILE A 211 103.81 -13.99 23.97
C ILE A 211 102.75 -12.86 23.87
N SER A 212 103.15 -11.61 23.59
CA SER A 212 103.33 -10.95 22.27
C SER A 212 102.02 -10.51 21.60
N ASN A 213 101.91 -9.19 21.49
CA ASN A 213 101.04 -8.44 20.58
C ASN A 213 101.11 -8.98 19.14
N ASN A 214 99.97 -8.85 18.46
CA ASN A 214 99.77 -8.60 17.03
C ASN A 214 98.25 -8.68 16.81
N ASP A 215 97.58 -7.99 15.91
CA ASP A 215 97.82 -6.77 15.14
C ASP A 215 96.48 -6.56 14.41
N ILE A 216 96.05 -5.31 14.31
CA ILE A 216 94.92 -4.84 13.49
C ILE A 216 95.42 -4.75 12.03
N PRO A 217 94.64 -5.15 10.99
CA PRO A 217 93.95 -4.15 10.15
C PRO A 217 92.62 -4.69 9.55
N ARG A 218 91.61 -3.89 9.20
CA ARG A 218 91.57 -2.66 8.40
C ARG A 218 90.38 -1.80 8.79
#